data_AF-A0A4Q7PJB3-F1
#
_entry.id   AF-A0A4Q7PJB3-F1
#
_cell.length_a   1.000
_cell.length_b   1.000
_cell.length_c   1.000
_cell.angle_alpha   90.00
_cell.angle_beta   90.00
_cell.angle_gamma   90.00
#
_symmetry.space_group_name_H-M   'P 1'
#
loop_
_entity.id
_entity.type
_entity.pdbx_description
1 polymer ?
#
loop_
_entity_poly.entity_id
_entity_poly.type
_entity_poly.pdbx_seq_one_letter_code
_entity_poly.pdbx_strand_id
1 'polypeptide(L)'
;MDKEQLLDKYVRGTITEEEQILLDELIQINANLKEEIEFRTAVRDVAGLEDRTQLKSVLQATEQKLIGHQTKVIPIYKKRSFWAAAASLLILFGVSLYMLLNPFAVDPEALYAANFEPYKNVVYPMVRSEQQLSDEKKAFSAYENENYTDALQQFETLYQNTSAPYLLLYQANCHMALSDTKKAIPLLEKFITLDSPLLIRGKWYLALAYLKENNKAKSSVLLTEIVADGSYKKTTATKLLEAID
;
A
#
# COMPACT_ATOMS: atom_id res chain seq x y z
N MET A 1 -63.20 64.62 15.09
CA MET A 1 -62.93 63.19 15.30
C MET A 1 -64.03 62.40 14.63
N ASP A 2 -63.70 61.31 13.95
CA ASP A 2 -64.69 60.55 13.16
C ASP A 2 -65.57 59.65 14.06
N LYS A 3 -66.84 59.46 13.70
CA LYS A 3 -67.82 58.66 14.46
C LYS A 3 -67.32 57.21 14.65
N GLU A 4 -66.74 56.63 13.61
CA GLU A 4 -66.18 55.27 13.65
C GLU A 4 -65.01 55.13 14.63
N GLN A 5 -64.20 56.17 14.78
CA GLN A 5 -63.05 56.16 15.69
C GLN A 5 -63.49 56.21 17.16
N LEU A 6 -64.55 56.97 17.46
CA LEU A 6 -65.15 57.02 18.79
C LEU A 6 -65.74 55.65 19.20
N LEU A 7 -66.43 55.00 18.27
CA LEU A 7 -67.01 53.66 18.48
C LEU A 7 -65.93 52.60 18.71
N ASP A 8 -64.86 52.59 17.91
CA ASP A 8 -63.76 51.63 18.07
C ASP A 8 -63.04 51.81 19.42
N LYS A 9 -62.82 53.06 19.85
CA LYS A 9 -62.24 53.36 21.17
C LYS A 9 -63.13 52.91 22.33
N TYR A 10 -64.44 53.12 22.22
CA TYR A 10 -65.41 52.67 23.23
C TYR A 10 -65.42 51.14 23.34
N VAL A 11 -65.54 50.45 22.21
CA VAL A 11 -65.53 48.98 22.16
C VAL A 11 -64.20 48.41 22.65
N ARG A 12 -63.08 49.11 22.51
CA ARG A 12 -61.77 48.68 23.06
C ARG A 12 -61.54 49.03 24.53
N GLY A 13 -62.44 49.81 25.15
CA GLY A 13 -62.29 50.26 26.54
C GLY A 13 -61.21 51.34 26.73
N THR A 14 -60.89 52.10 25.68
CA THR A 14 -59.83 53.12 25.67
C THR A 14 -60.36 54.54 25.41
N ILE A 15 -61.65 54.78 25.67
CA ILE A 15 -62.30 56.09 25.51
C ILE A 15 -61.96 57.01 26.68
N THR A 16 -61.77 58.30 26.43
CA THR A 16 -61.55 59.31 27.51
C THR A 16 -62.88 59.91 27.98
N GLU A 17 -62.89 60.59 29.13
CA GLU A 17 -64.10 61.20 29.70
C GLU A 17 -64.74 62.24 28.76
N GLU A 18 -63.92 63.05 28.07
CA GLU A 18 -64.40 64.04 27.09
C GLU A 18 -65.02 63.38 25.86
N GLU A 19 -64.46 62.25 25.42
CA GLU A 19 -64.95 61.48 24.27
C GLU A 19 -66.23 60.70 24.61
N GLN A 20 -66.40 60.32 25.87
CA GLN A 20 -67.59 59.63 26.38
C GLN A 20 -68.82 60.54 26.36
N ILE A 21 -68.66 61.82 26.73
CA ILE A 21 -69.75 62.81 26.66
C ILE A 21 -70.21 63.00 25.20
N LEU A 22 -69.27 63.10 24.25
CA LEU A 22 -69.59 63.22 22.83
C LEU A 22 -70.29 61.97 22.28
N LEU A 23 -69.93 60.79 22.76
CA LEU A 23 -70.58 59.54 22.40
C LEU A 23 -72.02 59.48 22.94
N ASP A 24 -72.23 59.91 24.19
CA ASP A 24 -73.55 59.94 24.83
C ASP A 24 -74.50 60.92 24.10
N GLU A 25 -74.01 62.07 23.65
CA GLU A 25 -74.76 63.00 22.80
C GLU A 25 -75.14 62.36 21.45
N LEU A 26 -74.21 61.64 20.82
CA LEU A 26 -74.47 60.94 19.54
C LEU A 26 -75.49 59.80 19.68
N ILE A 27 -75.53 59.14 20.83
CA ILE A 27 -76.51 58.08 21.15
C ILE A 27 -77.92 58.67 21.31
N GLN A 28 -78.05 59.88 21.87
CA GLN A 28 -79.35 60.56 22.00
C GLN A 28 -79.92 61.00 20.66
N ILE A 29 -79.05 61.33 19.69
CA ILE A 29 -79.44 61.82 18.37
C ILE A 29 -79.74 60.66 17.39
N ASN A 30 -79.08 59.51 17.54
CA ASN A 30 -79.22 58.36 16.64
C ASN A 30 -79.59 57.07 17.40
N ALA A 31 -80.87 56.69 17.34
CA ALA A 31 -81.36 55.46 17.97
C ALA A 31 -80.66 54.17 17.48
N ASN A 32 -80.22 54.14 16.21
CA ASN A 32 -79.53 52.98 15.62
C ASN A 32 -78.08 52.81 16.12
N LEU A 33 -77.50 53.83 16.76
CA LEU A 33 -76.12 53.78 17.24
C LEU A 33 -75.96 52.85 18.44
N LYS A 34 -77.00 52.75 19.27
CA LYS A 34 -77.01 51.87 20.44
C LYS A 34 -76.90 50.39 20.05
N GLU A 35 -77.66 49.99 19.04
CA GLU A 35 -77.66 48.62 18.53
C GLU A 35 -76.30 48.25 17.90
N GLU A 36 -75.65 49.21 17.23
CA GLU A 36 -74.31 49.03 16.67
C GLU A 36 -73.23 48.84 17.74
N ILE A 37 -73.31 49.60 18.85
CA ILE A 37 -72.39 49.45 19.99
C ILE A 37 -72.57 48.08 20.65
N GLU A 38 -73.81 47.66 20.87
CA GLU A 38 -74.14 46.35 21.46
C GLU A 38 -73.64 45.21 20.58
N PHE A 39 -73.85 45.27 19.27
CA PHE A 39 -73.37 44.28 18.31
C PHE A 39 -71.84 44.19 18.30
N ARG A 40 -71.12 45.32 18.20
CA ARG A 40 -69.65 45.33 18.17
C ARG A 40 -69.03 44.84 19.48
N THR A 41 -69.67 45.15 20.61
CA THR A 41 -69.26 44.67 21.93
C THR A 41 -69.47 43.16 22.05
N ALA A 42 -70.61 42.64 21.60
CA ALA A 42 -70.88 41.21 21.58
C ALA A 42 -69.87 40.45 20.70
N VAL A 43 -69.54 40.96 19.51
CA VAL A 43 -68.52 40.36 18.63
C VAL A 43 -67.14 40.36 19.28
N ARG A 44 -66.74 41.45 19.96
CA ARG A 44 -65.48 41.52 20.71
C ARG A 44 -65.43 40.48 21.83
N ASP A 45 -66.51 40.32 22.58
CA ASP A 45 -66.54 39.42 23.73
C ASP A 45 -66.46 37.95 23.29
N VAL A 46 -67.10 37.61 22.16
CA VAL A 46 -66.98 36.28 21.53
C VAL A 46 -65.58 36.06 20.96
N ALA A 47 -65.03 37.00 20.19
CA ALA A 47 -63.73 36.82 19.54
C ALA A 47 -62.52 36.94 20.51
N GLY A 48 -62.64 37.73 21.58
CA GLY A 48 -61.50 38.10 22.43
C GLY A 48 -61.09 37.05 23.46
N LEU A 49 -62.01 36.18 23.88
CA LEU A 49 -61.80 35.22 24.97
C LEU A 49 -61.59 33.78 24.47
N GLU A 50 -62.29 33.39 23.41
CA GLU A 50 -62.23 32.03 22.86
C GLU A 50 -60.93 31.79 22.09
N ASP A 51 -60.46 32.77 21.30
CA ASP A 51 -59.25 32.62 20.49
C ASP A 51 -57.97 32.57 21.32
N ARG A 52 -57.88 33.36 22.40
CA ARG A 52 -56.65 33.43 23.22
C ARG A 52 -56.44 32.19 24.06
N THR A 53 -57.50 31.63 24.62
CA THR A 53 -57.42 30.42 25.45
C THR A 53 -57.16 29.19 24.59
N GLN A 54 -57.83 29.07 23.44
CA GLN A 54 -57.56 28.01 22.47
C GLN A 54 -56.15 28.10 21.90
N LEU A 55 -55.71 29.28 21.46
CA LEU A 55 -54.36 29.46 20.92
C LEU A 55 -53.28 29.12 21.96
N LYS A 56 -53.45 29.56 23.21
CA LYS A 56 -52.54 29.22 24.30
C LYS A 56 -52.50 27.70 24.54
N SER A 57 -53.65 27.02 24.51
CA SER A 57 -53.72 25.57 24.69
C SER A 57 -53.05 24.80 23.54
N VAL A 58 -53.21 25.25 22.30
CA VAL A 58 -52.58 24.64 21.11
C VAL A 58 -51.07 24.83 21.13
N LEU A 59 -50.60 26.02 21.50
CA LEU A 59 -49.17 26.29 21.65
C LEU A 59 -48.54 25.42 22.75
N GLN A 60 -49.17 25.34 23.92
CA GLN A 60 -48.70 24.49 25.02
C GLN A 60 -48.68 23.00 24.64
N ALA A 61 -49.73 22.49 23.98
CA ALA A 61 -49.78 21.11 23.50
C ALA A 61 -48.72 20.82 22.43
N THR A 62 -48.37 21.81 21.60
CA THR A 62 -47.34 21.69 20.57
C THR A 62 -45.94 21.68 21.18
N GLU A 63 -45.67 22.58 22.13
CA GLU A 63 -44.41 22.59 22.89
C GLU A 63 -44.20 21.28 23.66
N GLN A 64 -45.25 20.74 24.29
CA GLN A 64 -45.15 19.50 25.06
C GLN A 64 -44.84 18.28 24.19
N LYS A 65 -45.29 18.27 22.92
CA LYS A 65 -44.91 17.24 21.93
C LYS A 65 -43.44 17.34 21.50
N LEU A 66 -42.85 18.53 21.55
CA LEU A 66 -41.46 18.79 21.16
C LEU A 66 -40.46 18.46 22.29
N ILE A 67 -40.86 18.63 23.56
CA ILE A 67 -39.99 18.36 24.73
C ILE A 67 -39.64 16.87 24.87
N GLY A 68 -40.46 15.95 24.32
CA GLY A 68 -40.24 14.50 24.39
C GLY A 68 -39.25 13.90 23.37
N HIS A 69 -38.86 14.65 22.33
CA HIS A 69 -37.99 14.15 21.26
C HIS A 69 -36.65 14.89 21.23
N GLN A 70 -35.93 14.87 22.36
CA GLN A 70 -34.50 15.11 22.31
C GLN A 70 -33.83 13.94 21.59
N THR A 71 -33.76 14.00 20.27
CA THR A 71 -32.93 13.08 19.48
C THR A 71 -31.50 13.19 20.01
N LYS A 72 -31.00 12.13 20.64
CA LYS A 72 -29.67 12.08 21.22
C LYS A 72 -28.64 12.36 20.12
N VAL A 73 -28.09 13.57 20.11
CA VAL A 73 -27.02 13.95 19.16
C VAL A 73 -25.76 13.19 19.56
N ILE A 74 -25.47 12.10 18.86
CA ILE A 74 -24.24 11.35 19.06
C ILE A 74 -23.16 11.99 18.19
N PRO A 75 -22.10 12.58 18.76
CA PRO A 75 -21.03 13.16 17.98
C PRO A 75 -20.31 12.09 17.14
N ILE A 76 -20.25 12.29 15.82
CA ILE A 76 -19.59 11.40 14.86
C ILE A 76 -18.09 11.19 15.20
N TYR A 77 -17.45 12.16 15.86
CA TYR A 77 -16.04 12.05 16.26
C TYR A 77 -15.78 10.96 17.31
N LYS A 78 -16.78 10.50 18.07
CA LYS A 78 -16.61 9.40 19.05
C LYS A 78 -16.37 8.03 18.39
N LYS A 79 -16.70 7.86 17.10
CA LYS A 79 -16.43 6.61 16.37
C LYS A 79 -15.14 6.64 15.54
N ARG A 80 -14.41 7.76 15.52
CA ARG A 80 -13.15 7.90 14.74
C ARG A 80 -12.07 6.92 15.20
N SER A 81 -11.99 6.65 16.51
CA SER A 81 -11.06 5.65 17.07
C SER A 81 -11.41 4.22 16.62
N PHE A 82 -12.70 3.89 16.49
CA PHE A 82 -13.14 2.58 16.02
C PHE A 82 -12.82 2.35 14.53
N TRP A 83 -13.02 3.38 13.69
CA TRP A 83 -12.65 3.34 12.27
C TRP A 83 -11.12 3.30 12.07
N ALA A 84 -10.35 4.02 12.89
CA ALA A 84 -8.89 3.94 12.87
C ALA A 84 -8.38 2.55 13.28
N ALA A 85 -8.98 1.94 14.30
CA ALA A 85 -8.66 0.57 14.71
C ALA A 85 -8.97 -0.45 13.60
N ALA A 86 -10.14 -0.34 12.95
CA ALA A 86 -10.49 -1.21 11.82
C ALA A 86 -9.55 -1.07 10.62
N ALA A 87 -9.14 0.15 10.27
CA ALA A 87 -8.16 0.39 9.20
C ALA A 87 -6.79 -0.19 9.55
N SER A 88 -6.35 -0.07 10.82
CA SER A 88 -5.08 -0.66 11.26
C SER A 88 -5.09 -2.19 11.21
N LEU A 89 -6.23 -2.82 11.53
CA LEU A 89 -6.42 -4.26 11.41
C LEU A 89 -6.40 -4.69 9.94
N LEU A 90 -7.04 -3.96 9.03
CA LEU A 90 -7.00 -4.27 7.59
C LEU A 90 -5.59 -4.11 7.01
N ILE A 91 -4.83 -3.10 7.44
CA ILE A 91 -3.43 -2.94 7.02
C ILE A 91 -2.57 -4.09 7.58
N LEU A 92 -2.72 -4.42 8.86
CA LEU A 92 -2.02 -5.56 9.47
C LEU A 92 -2.38 -6.88 8.78
N PHE A 93 -3.66 -7.09 8.49
CA PHE A 93 -4.12 -8.27 7.75
C PHE A 93 -3.58 -8.27 6.34
N GLY A 94 -3.58 -7.13 5.64
CA GLY A 94 -3.06 -7.01 4.28
C GLY A 94 -1.55 -7.24 4.21
N VAL A 95 -0.79 -6.67 5.15
CA VAL A 95 0.66 -6.91 5.29
C VAL A 95 0.94 -8.36 5.69
N SER A 96 0.15 -8.94 6.60
CA SER A 96 0.28 -10.33 7.01
C SER A 96 -0.09 -11.29 5.89
N LEU A 97 -1.15 -11.03 5.12
CA LEU A 97 -1.51 -11.81 3.93
C LEU A 97 -0.43 -11.67 2.85
N TYR A 98 0.10 -10.45 2.65
CA TYR A 98 1.17 -10.20 1.69
C TYR A 98 2.46 -10.95 2.08
N MET A 99 2.83 -10.96 3.36
CA MET A 99 3.97 -11.72 3.87
C MET A 99 3.72 -13.25 3.84
N LEU A 100 2.48 -13.69 4.01
CA LEU A 100 2.10 -15.11 3.94
C LEU A 100 2.06 -15.61 2.49
N LEU A 101 1.63 -14.77 1.54
CA LEU A 101 1.53 -15.09 0.12
C LEU A 101 2.86 -14.89 -0.63
N ASN A 102 3.76 -14.07 -0.10
CA ASN A 102 5.15 -13.94 -0.55
C ASN A 102 6.08 -14.31 0.62
N PRO A 103 6.24 -15.61 0.96
CA PRO A 103 7.27 -16.02 1.90
C PRO A 103 8.58 -15.52 1.31
N PHE A 104 9.27 -14.61 2.02
CA PHE A 104 10.59 -14.04 1.68
C PHE A 104 11.17 -14.66 0.41
N ALA A 105 10.76 -14.15 -0.76
CA ALA A 105 11.17 -14.76 -2.02
C ALA A 105 12.68 -14.69 -2.03
N VAL A 106 13.33 -15.84 -1.83
CA VAL A 106 14.77 -15.89 -1.63
C VAL A 106 15.37 -15.35 -2.91
N ASP A 107 15.97 -14.17 -2.80
CA ASP A 107 16.47 -13.42 -3.95
C ASP A 107 17.54 -14.27 -4.64
N PRO A 108 17.32 -14.72 -5.90
CA PRO A 108 18.29 -15.53 -6.62
C PRO A 108 19.64 -14.83 -6.74
N GLU A 109 19.65 -13.50 -6.80
CA GLU A 109 20.87 -12.71 -6.84
C GLU A 109 21.61 -12.76 -5.50
N ALA A 110 20.91 -12.61 -4.37
CA ALA A 110 21.49 -12.78 -3.04
C ALA A 110 22.03 -14.20 -2.82
N LEU A 111 21.31 -15.25 -3.26
CA LEU A 111 21.79 -16.63 -3.19
C LEU A 111 23.02 -16.86 -4.04
N TYR A 112 23.04 -16.33 -5.26
CA TYR A 112 24.23 -16.36 -6.11
C TYR A 112 25.41 -15.69 -5.42
N ALA A 113 25.24 -14.45 -4.93
CA ALA A 113 26.31 -13.67 -4.32
C ALA A 113 26.89 -14.36 -3.08
N ALA A 114 26.05 -15.05 -2.30
CA ALA A 114 26.49 -15.81 -1.14
C ALA A 114 27.28 -17.10 -1.47
N ASN A 115 27.18 -17.61 -2.70
CA ASN A 115 27.74 -18.91 -3.09
C ASN A 115 28.77 -18.84 -4.22
N PHE A 116 28.85 -17.72 -4.94
CA PHE A 116 29.82 -17.53 -6.01
C PHE A 116 31.15 -17.02 -5.47
N GLU A 117 32.19 -17.79 -5.74
CA GLU A 117 33.59 -17.40 -5.63
C GLU A 117 34.29 -17.82 -6.94
N PRO A 118 35.11 -16.97 -7.57
CA PRO A 118 35.89 -17.36 -8.74
C PRO A 118 36.69 -18.63 -8.47
N TYR A 119 36.65 -19.58 -9.41
CA TYR A 119 37.30 -20.87 -9.23
C TYR A 119 38.80 -20.72 -9.03
N LYS A 120 39.34 -21.29 -7.95
CA LYS A 120 40.78 -21.23 -7.68
C LYS A 120 41.57 -21.90 -8.80
N ASN A 121 42.70 -21.30 -9.16
CA ASN A 121 43.66 -21.94 -10.06
C ASN A 121 44.26 -23.17 -9.37
N VAL A 122 43.99 -24.35 -9.94
CA VAL A 122 44.58 -25.63 -9.51
C VAL A 122 45.42 -26.26 -10.62
N VAL A 123 45.49 -25.61 -11.78
CA VAL A 123 46.11 -26.15 -13.00
C VAL A 123 47.56 -25.68 -13.10
N TYR A 124 47.84 -24.41 -12.80
CA TYR A 124 49.18 -23.83 -12.86
C TYR A 124 49.50 -23.07 -11.57
N PRO A 125 49.82 -23.74 -10.46
CA PRO A 125 50.23 -23.06 -9.23
C PRO A 125 51.45 -22.18 -9.51
N MET A 126 51.43 -20.94 -9.01
CA MET A 126 52.56 -20.00 -9.17
C MET A 126 53.84 -20.57 -8.55
N VAL A 127 54.71 -21.12 -9.40
CA VAL A 127 56.11 -21.38 -9.07
C VAL A 127 56.95 -20.21 -9.57
N ARG A 128 57.60 -19.52 -8.63
CA ARG A 128 58.52 -18.40 -8.88
C ARG A 128 59.81 -18.91 -9.51
N SER A 129 59.77 -19.20 -10.82
CA SER A 129 60.92 -19.57 -11.63
C SER A 129 61.00 -18.64 -12.84
N GLU A 130 62.13 -17.93 -12.96
CA GLU A 130 62.41 -16.82 -13.89
C GLU A 130 62.60 -17.22 -15.37
N GLN A 131 62.14 -18.40 -15.79
CA GLN A 131 62.16 -18.78 -17.20
C GLN A 131 60.82 -18.47 -17.83
N GLN A 132 60.82 -17.49 -18.75
CA GLN A 132 59.77 -17.12 -19.72
C GLN A 132 58.37 -17.63 -19.34
N LEU A 133 57.50 -16.76 -18.82
CA LEU A 133 56.11 -17.16 -18.57
C LEU A 133 55.51 -17.70 -19.88
N SER A 134 55.13 -18.97 -19.88
CA SER A 134 54.29 -19.53 -20.94
C SER A 134 52.98 -18.74 -21.00
N ASP A 135 52.31 -18.75 -22.15
CA ASP A 135 51.08 -17.98 -22.31
C ASP A 135 49.99 -18.43 -21.31
N GLU A 136 49.99 -19.70 -20.89
CA GLU A 136 49.16 -20.19 -19.80
C GLU A 136 49.50 -19.53 -18.46
N LYS A 137 50.79 -19.45 -18.11
CA LYS A 137 51.21 -18.80 -16.84
C LYS A 137 50.81 -17.32 -16.83
N LYS A 138 50.89 -16.63 -17.97
CA LYS A 138 50.43 -15.23 -18.07
C LYS A 138 48.92 -15.14 -17.84
N ALA A 139 48.15 -16.03 -18.46
CA ALA A 139 46.69 -16.02 -18.35
C ALA A 139 46.23 -16.31 -16.92
N PHE A 140 46.82 -17.31 -16.29
CA PHE A 140 46.54 -17.65 -14.89
C PHE A 140 47.06 -16.62 -13.91
N SER A 141 48.18 -15.96 -14.19
CA SER A 141 48.65 -14.82 -13.39
C SER A 141 47.67 -13.65 -13.46
N ALA A 142 47.14 -13.31 -14.64
CA ALA A 142 46.11 -12.27 -14.75
C ALA A 142 44.85 -12.64 -13.97
N TYR A 143 44.42 -13.91 -14.07
CA TYR A 143 43.25 -14.43 -13.37
C TYR A 143 43.40 -14.37 -11.84
N GLU A 144 44.54 -14.81 -11.30
CA GLU A 144 44.82 -14.79 -9.86
C GLU A 144 44.96 -13.37 -9.30
N ASN A 145 45.38 -12.41 -10.13
CA ASN A 145 45.40 -10.99 -9.78
C ASN A 145 44.04 -10.29 -10.03
N GLU A 146 42.98 -11.07 -10.23
CA GLU A 146 41.61 -10.58 -10.46
C GLU A 146 41.46 -9.68 -11.70
N ASN A 147 42.45 -9.68 -12.60
CA ASN A 147 42.38 -8.99 -13.89
C ASN A 147 41.62 -9.86 -14.90
N TYR A 148 40.32 -10.04 -14.65
CA TYR A 148 39.48 -10.98 -15.40
C TYR A 148 39.31 -10.61 -16.87
N THR A 149 39.40 -9.32 -17.22
CA THR A 149 39.30 -8.87 -18.62
C THR A 149 40.50 -9.35 -19.44
N ASP A 150 41.71 -9.17 -18.92
CA ASP A 150 42.95 -9.63 -19.57
C ASP A 150 43.03 -11.17 -19.56
N ALA A 151 42.70 -11.79 -18.42
CA ALA A 151 42.65 -13.23 -18.30
C ALA A 151 41.69 -13.87 -19.32
N LEU A 152 40.51 -13.29 -19.51
CA LEU A 152 39.52 -13.76 -20.49
C LEU A 152 40.10 -13.75 -21.91
N GLN A 153 40.70 -12.64 -22.35
CA GLN A 153 41.30 -12.53 -23.68
C GLN A 153 42.42 -13.58 -23.89
N GLN A 154 43.26 -13.78 -22.87
CA GLN A 154 44.34 -14.77 -22.94
C GLN A 154 43.79 -16.20 -22.97
N PHE A 155 42.78 -16.53 -22.15
CA PHE A 155 42.13 -17.84 -22.18
C PHE A 155 41.41 -18.11 -23.50
N GLU A 156 40.77 -17.12 -24.12
CA GLU A 156 40.16 -17.26 -25.45
C GLU A 156 41.20 -17.62 -26.51
N THR A 157 42.33 -16.90 -26.52
CA THR A 157 43.46 -17.16 -27.44
C THR A 157 44.04 -18.56 -27.21
N LEU A 158 44.28 -18.93 -25.95
CA LEU A 158 44.77 -20.26 -25.59
C LEU A 158 43.80 -21.37 -26.01
N TYR A 159 42.49 -21.14 -25.87
CA TYR A 159 41.49 -22.14 -26.23
C TYR A 159 41.40 -22.33 -27.75
N GLN A 160 41.52 -21.26 -28.53
CA GLN A 160 41.60 -21.36 -29.99
C GLN A 160 42.79 -22.20 -30.46
N ASN A 161 43.92 -22.11 -29.75
CA ASN A 161 45.15 -22.82 -30.11
C ASN A 161 45.19 -24.27 -29.61
N THR A 162 44.68 -24.54 -28.40
CA THR A 162 44.84 -25.82 -27.71
C THR A 162 43.57 -26.65 -27.63
N SER A 163 42.40 -26.01 -27.73
CA SER A 163 41.08 -26.60 -27.46
C SER A 163 40.97 -27.30 -26.10
N ALA A 164 41.82 -26.94 -25.12
CA ALA A 164 41.84 -27.59 -23.82
C ALA A 164 40.55 -27.30 -23.02
N PRO A 165 39.77 -28.32 -22.58
CA PRO A 165 38.46 -28.10 -21.97
C PRO A 165 38.45 -27.19 -20.75
N TYR A 166 39.48 -27.27 -19.89
CA TYR A 166 39.54 -26.48 -18.66
C TYR A 166 39.52 -24.97 -18.93
N LEU A 167 39.97 -24.52 -20.11
CA LEU A 167 39.95 -23.09 -20.47
C LEU A 167 38.53 -22.55 -20.57
N LEU A 168 37.55 -23.35 -21.00
CA LEU A 168 36.14 -22.95 -21.02
C LEU A 168 35.61 -22.65 -19.62
N LEU A 169 36.02 -23.47 -18.63
CA LEU A 169 35.65 -23.25 -17.23
C LEU A 169 36.21 -21.94 -16.70
N TYR A 170 37.47 -21.62 -17.02
CA TYR A 170 38.09 -20.37 -16.57
C TYR A 170 37.55 -19.14 -17.32
N GLN A 171 37.29 -19.22 -18.63
CA GLN A 171 36.59 -18.17 -19.38
C GLN A 171 35.22 -17.86 -18.78
N ALA A 172 34.45 -18.91 -18.46
CA ALA A 172 33.15 -18.75 -17.81
C ALA A 172 33.27 -18.08 -16.43
N ASN A 173 34.26 -18.47 -15.62
CA ASN A 173 34.52 -17.83 -14.32
C ASN A 173 34.88 -16.35 -14.48
N CYS A 174 35.69 -15.97 -15.48
CA CYS A 174 35.96 -14.57 -15.79
C CYS A 174 34.66 -13.81 -16.12
N HIS A 175 33.82 -14.36 -17.00
CA HIS A 175 32.53 -13.75 -17.32
C HIS A 175 31.63 -13.60 -16.08
N MET A 176 31.55 -14.61 -15.22
CA MET A 176 30.77 -14.54 -13.98
C MET A 176 31.30 -13.47 -13.00
N ALA A 177 32.63 -13.35 -12.88
CA ALA A 177 33.29 -12.32 -12.07
C ALA A 177 33.06 -10.91 -12.62
N LEU A 178 33.03 -10.77 -13.95
CA LEU A 178 32.69 -9.53 -14.66
C LEU A 178 31.17 -9.25 -14.69
N SER A 179 30.36 -10.06 -14.02
CA SER A 179 28.89 -10.01 -14.03
C SER A 179 28.22 -10.26 -15.39
N ASP A 180 28.98 -10.74 -16.37
CA ASP A 180 28.54 -11.16 -17.71
C ASP A 180 27.99 -12.61 -17.71
N THR A 181 27.16 -12.95 -16.74
CA THR A 181 26.70 -14.34 -16.47
C THR A 181 26.04 -15.01 -17.69
N LYS A 182 25.29 -14.24 -18.50
CA LYS A 182 24.70 -14.72 -19.76
C LYS A 182 25.71 -15.28 -20.74
N LYS A 183 26.93 -14.71 -20.79
CA LYS A 183 28.02 -15.22 -21.65
C LYS A 183 28.71 -16.45 -21.05
N ALA A 184 28.68 -16.61 -19.72
CA ALA A 184 29.25 -17.77 -19.05
C ALA A 184 28.46 -19.06 -19.28
N ILE A 185 27.12 -18.97 -19.34
CA ILE A 185 26.23 -20.12 -19.51
C ILE A 185 26.60 -21.01 -20.73
N PRO A 186 26.69 -20.50 -21.97
CA PRO A 186 27.00 -21.35 -23.13
C PRO A 186 28.40 -22.00 -23.05
N LEU A 187 29.37 -21.33 -22.41
CA LEU A 187 30.71 -21.89 -22.20
C LEU A 187 30.66 -23.07 -21.23
N LEU A 188 29.88 -22.94 -20.15
CA LEU A 188 29.70 -23.98 -19.14
C LEU A 188 28.85 -25.15 -19.67
N GLU A 189 27.77 -24.87 -20.41
CA GLU A 189 26.97 -25.88 -21.10
C GLU A 189 27.85 -26.70 -22.06
N LYS A 190 28.71 -26.03 -22.83
CA LYS A 190 29.70 -26.72 -23.67
C LYS A 190 30.68 -27.53 -22.81
N PHE A 191 31.24 -26.95 -21.77
CA PHE A 191 32.23 -27.59 -20.91
C PHE A 191 31.73 -28.91 -20.29
N ILE A 192 30.49 -28.97 -19.80
CA ILE A 192 29.94 -30.17 -19.16
C ILE A 192 29.66 -31.33 -20.14
N THR A 193 29.73 -31.08 -21.45
CA THR A 193 29.65 -32.12 -22.49
C THR A 193 31.00 -32.73 -22.84
N LEU A 194 32.09 -32.14 -22.35
CA LEU A 194 33.46 -32.60 -22.60
C LEU A 194 33.93 -33.51 -21.46
N ASP A 195 34.80 -34.47 -21.79
CA ASP A 195 35.47 -35.27 -20.77
C ASP A 195 36.49 -34.41 -20.01
N SER A 196 36.28 -34.26 -18.70
CA SER A 196 37.12 -33.42 -17.85
C SER A 196 37.08 -33.87 -16.39
N PRO A 197 38.23 -33.91 -15.69
CA PRO A 197 38.26 -34.15 -14.24
C PRO A 197 37.62 -33.00 -13.44
N LEU A 198 37.32 -31.87 -14.09
CA LEU A 198 36.69 -30.71 -13.46
C LEU A 198 35.18 -30.65 -13.76
N LEU A 199 34.58 -31.70 -14.34
CA LEU A 199 33.17 -31.73 -14.76
C LEU A 199 32.21 -31.34 -13.64
N ILE A 200 32.39 -31.89 -12.43
CA ILE A 200 31.51 -31.55 -11.28
C ILE A 200 31.62 -30.08 -10.85
N ARG A 201 32.79 -29.47 -11.05
CA ARG A 201 33.01 -28.04 -10.78
C ARG A 201 32.32 -27.20 -11.85
N GLY A 202 32.39 -27.61 -13.11
CA GLY A 202 31.62 -26.99 -14.20
C GLY A 202 30.13 -27.00 -13.92
N LYS A 203 29.59 -28.13 -13.46
CA LYS A 203 28.17 -28.22 -13.06
C LYS A 203 27.82 -27.26 -11.93
N TRP A 204 28.70 -27.10 -10.92
CA TRP A 204 28.50 -26.13 -9.84
C TRP A 204 28.42 -24.69 -10.37
N TYR A 205 29.38 -24.26 -11.19
CA TYR A 205 29.36 -22.91 -11.75
C TYR A 205 28.19 -22.68 -12.71
N LEU A 206 27.76 -23.71 -13.45
CA LEU A 206 26.57 -23.63 -14.30
C LEU A 206 25.29 -23.50 -13.48
N ALA A 207 25.18 -24.23 -12.37
CA ALA A 207 24.05 -24.12 -11.46
C ALA A 207 23.93 -22.69 -10.89
N LEU A 208 25.06 -22.10 -10.49
CA LEU A 208 25.11 -20.71 -10.03
C LEU A 208 24.76 -19.71 -11.15
N ALA A 209 25.28 -19.91 -12.36
CA ALA A 209 24.99 -19.04 -13.49
C ALA A 209 23.49 -19.07 -13.84
N TYR A 210 22.85 -20.24 -13.86
CA TYR A 210 21.41 -20.36 -14.02
C TYR A 210 20.63 -19.72 -12.88
N LEU A 211 21.09 -19.86 -11.64
CA LEU A 211 20.43 -19.23 -10.49
C LEU A 211 20.42 -17.70 -10.61
N LYS A 212 21.55 -17.09 -10.98
CA LYS A 212 21.65 -15.63 -11.20
C LYS A 212 20.76 -15.14 -12.34
N GLU A 213 20.57 -15.95 -13.38
CA GLU A 213 19.62 -15.67 -14.47
C GLU A 213 18.19 -16.12 -14.17
N ASN A 214 17.86 -16.33 -12.88
CA ASN A 214 16.54 -16.74 -12.38
C ASN A 214 15.99 -18.05 -12.99
N ASN A 215 16.87 -18.91 -13.48
CA ASN A 215 16.53 -20.23 -14.01
C ASN A 215 16.68 -21.32 -12.95
N LYS A 216 15.80 -21.25 -11.94
CA LYS A 216 15.77 -22.16 -10.78
C LYS A 216 15.64 -23.63 -11.18
N ALA A 217 14.83 -23.94 -12.18
CA ALA A 217 14.61 -25.31 -12.63
C ALA A 217 15.91 -25.97 -13.13
N LYS A 218 16.65 -25.30 -14.02
CA LYS A 218 17.93 -25.83 -14.52
C LYS A 218 19.00 -25.86 -13.42
N SER A 219 19.01 -24.87 -12.53
CA SER A 219 19.91 -24.85 -11.38
C SER A 219 19.69 -26.07 -10.47
N SER A 220 18.43 -26.36 -10.14
CA SER A 220 18.05 -27.46 -9.23
C SER A 220 18.42 -28.84 -9.78
N VAL A 221 18.28 -29.05 -11.10
CA VAL A 221 18.74 -30.29 -11.77
C VAL A 221 20.23 -30.50 -11.53
N LEU A 222 21.06 -29.49 -11.80
CA LEU A 222 22.51 -29.58 -11.63
C LEU A 222 22.92 -29.73 -10.17
N LEU A 223 22.27 -29.02 -9.25
CA LEU A 223 22.52 -29.15 -7.81
C LEU A 223 22.20 -30.57 -7.31
N THR A 224 21.13 -31.17 -7.80
CA THR A 224 20.77 -32.57 -7.48
C THR A 224 21.86 -33.54 -7.93
N GLU A 225 22.40 -33.37 -9.14
CA GLU A 225 23.52 -34.17 -9.63
C GLU A 225 24.78 -34.00 -8.77
N ILE A 226 25.08 -32.77 -8.34
CA ILE A 226 26.23 -32.47 -7.46
C ILE A 226 26.07 -33.14 -6.09
N VAL A 227 24.86 -33.10 -5.53
CA VAL A 227 24.56 -33.75 -4.24
C VAL A 227 24.69 -35.27 -4.34
N ALA A 228 24.24 -35.85 -5.45
CA ALA A 228 24.32 -37.29 -5.72
C ALA A 228 25.77 -37.77 -5.91
N ASP A 229 26.59 -37.03 -6.66
CA ASP A 229 28.02 -37.31 -6.84
C ASP A 229 28.79 -37.23 -5.52
N GLY A 230 28.55 -36.15 -4.75
CA GLY A 230 29.08 -35.99 -3.40
C GLY A 230 30.57 -35.65 -3.29
N SER A 231 31.33 -35.58 -4.38
CA SER A 231 32.77 -35.30 -4.35
C SER A 231 33.11 -33.82 -4.21
N TYR A 232 32.17 -32.92 -4.51
CA TYR A 232 32.41 -31.48 -4.55
C TYR A 232 31.22 -30.68 -4.00
N LYS A 233 31.49 -29.80 -3.02
CA LYS A 233 30.51 -28.86 -2.42
C LYS A 233 29.14 -29.48 -2.04
N LYS A 234 29.07 -30.79 -1.74
CA LYS A 234 27.81 -31.51 -1.43
C LYS A 234 26.93 -30.80 -0.41
N THR A 235 27.49 -30.44 0.74
CA THR A 235 26.75 -29.77 1.82
C THR A 235 26.22 -28.41 1.39
N THR A 236 27.03 -27.63 0.66
CA THR A 236 26.62 -26.32 0.14
C THR A 236 25.54 -26.46 -0.94
N ALA A 237 25.69 -27.42 -1.86
CA ALA A 237 24.70 -27.71 -2.88
C ALA A 237 23.36 -28.17 -2.29
N THR A 238 23.39 -28.96 -1.20
CA THR A 238 22.18 -29.38 -0.48
C THR A 238 21.45 -28.18 0.10
N LYS A 239 22.17 -27.30 0.82
CA LYS A 239 21.60 -26.07 1.38
C LYS A 239 21.06 -25.12 0.31
N LEU A 240 21.76 -25.02 -0.81
CA LEU A 240 21.34 -24.17 -1.91
C LEU A 240 20.08 -24.71 -2.58
N LEU A 241 19.97 -26.04 -2.77
CA LEU A 241 18.77 -26.68 -3.30
C LEU A 241 17.56 -26.41 -2.39
N GLU A 242 17.71 -26.62 -1.08
CA GLU A 242 16.67 -26.32 -0.07
C GLU A 242 16.24 -24.85 -0.05
N ALA A 243 17.10 -23.93 -0.47
CA ALA A 243 16.79 -22.50 -0.52
C ALA A 243 16.12 -22.05 -1.83
N ILE A 244 16.19 -22.88 -2.88
CA ILE A 244 15.63 -22.58 -4.21
C ILE A 244 14.24 -23.22 -4.39
N ASP A 245 14.01 -24.37 -3.75
CA ASP A 245 12.72 -25.08 -3.65
C ASP A 245 11.67 -24.30 -2.83
#